data_AF-A0A445AKX3-F1
#
_entry.id   AF-A0A445AKX3-F1
#
_cell.length_a   1.000
_cell.length_b   1.000
_cell.length_c   1.000
_cell.angle_alpha   90.00
_cell.angle_beta   90.00
_cell.angle_gamma   90.00
#
_symmetry.space_group_name_H-M   'P 1'
#
loop_
_entity.id
_entity.type
_entity.pdbx_description
1 polymer ?
#
loop_
_entity_poly.entity_id
_entity_poly.type
_entity_poly.pdbx_seq_one_letter_code
_entity_poly.pdbx_strand_id
1 'polypeptide(L)'
;MAGGYLSPESKSLCVESPAGQDVVALREIGVVDAVGIAKKPSKPLVKSGEGKRIPFGEDSFDFIFSAAGGIERSSAPVEFAAEVGRTLRPGGIAVFHVKANDTYSFNSFVDLFNCCKVEKSHDIEGFDSSMPHIRELVLRKEGARVSSDPKSGYKQELVNHAEPLIEEEPLKPWITLKRNVKNIKYLPSMVDISFKNRYVYVDVGARSYGSSIGSWFRKQYPKQNKTFHVYAIEADKHFHKEYELKKGITLLPYAAWVKNETLTFEINGDPGDKEKVAAAKGRGMGRIQPVKNPGFDFADWLKNTVSENDFVVMKMDVEGTEFDLIPRLFETGAICLVDEIFLECHYNRWQRCCPGQRSPKYEKTYDQCLQLFTSLRQSGVLVHQWW
;
A
#
# COMPACT_ATOMS: atom_id res chain seq x y z
N MET A 1 40.32 1.47 5.73
CA MET A 1 39.51 0.27 5.42
C MET A 1 38.07 0.72 5.12
N ALA A 2 37.37 0.05 4.21
CA ALA A 2 35.95 0.29 3.87
C ALA A 2 35.51 1.77 3.81
N GLY A 3 36.12 2.58 2.93
CA GLY A 3 35.67 3.96 2.66
C GLY A 3 35.73 4.96 3.83
N GLY A 4 36.30 4.59 4.99
CA GLY A 4 36.35 5.43 6.20
C GLY A 4 35.18 5.21 7.17
N TYR A 5 34.30 4.23 6.93
CA TYR A 5 33.10 3.97 7.74
C TYR A 5 33.31 3.00 8.91
N LEU A 6 34.44 2.30 8.94
CA LEU A 6 34.72 1.20 9.85
C LEU A 6 36.18 1.26 10.34
N SER A 7 36.39 1.10 11.65
CA SER A 7 37.71 1.04 12.29
C SER A 7 37.90 -0.27 13.05
N PRO A 8 39.15 -0.74 13.27
CA PRO A 8 39.43 -1.94 14.09
C PRO A 8 38.81 -1.91 15.49
N GLU A 9 38.67 -0.71 16.06
CA GLU A 9 38.13 -0.46 17.41
C GLU A 9 36.60 -0.38 17.43
N SER A 10 35.94 -0.45 16.26
CA SER A 10 34.50 -0.29 16.15
C SER A 10 33.75 -1.45 16.79
N LYS A 11 32.92 -1.15 17.79
CA LYS A 11 31.98 -2.12 18.34
C LYS A 11 30.84 -2.34 17.36
N SER A 12 30.72 -3.58 16.88
CA SER A 12 29.96 -3.90 15.67
C SER A 12 28.88 -4.96 15.91
N LEU A 13 27.69 -4.74 15.33
CA LEU A 13 26.56 -5.67 15.39
C LEU A 13 26.17 -6.16 14.00
N CYS A 14 26.06 -7.48 13.82
CA CYS A 14 25.45 -8.09 12.64
C CYS A 14 24.02 -8.55 12.96
N VAL A 15 23.01 -7.96 12.30
CA VAL A 15 21.58 -8.25 12.54
C VAL A 15 21.07 -9.25 11.51
N GLU A 16 20.31 -10.25 11.98
CA GLU A 16 19.85 -11.41 11.18
C GLU A 16 21.01 -12.25 10.63
N SER A 17 22.01 -12.56 11.47
CA SER A 17 23.21 -13.32 11.12
C SER A 17 23.19 -14.73 11.74
N PRO A 18 22.43 -15.70 11.22
CA PRO A 18 22.18 -17.00 11.86
C PRO A 18 23.45 -17.87 12.02
N ALA A 19 24.35 -17.83 11.04
CA ALA A 19 25.61 -18.58 11.07
C ALA A 19 26.80 -17.73 11.56
N GLY A 20 26.64 -16.41 11.67
CA GLY A 20 27.71 -15.49 12.08
C GLY A 20 28.80 -15.27 11.03
N GLN A 21 28.54 -15.58 9.75
CA GLN A 21 29.53 -15.38 8.67
C GLN A 21 29.97 -13.91 8.57
N ASP A 22 29.01 -12.98 8.69
CA ASP A 22 29.29 -11.54 8.69
C ASP A 22 30.19 -11.14 9.87
N VAL A 23 30.01 -11.79 11.02
CA VAL A 23 30.82 -11.57 12.23
C VAL A 23 32.25 -12.05 12.00
N VAL A 24 32.42 -13.22 11.37
CA VAL A 24 33.75 -13.75 11.01
C VAL A 24 34.44 -12.79 10.04
N ALA A 25 33.75 -12.36 8.98
CA ALA A 25 34.30 -11.45 7.99
C ALA A 25 34.77 -10.13 8.63
N LEU A 26 33.98 -9.54 9.53
CA LEU A 26 34.38 -8.34 10.28
C LEU A 26 35.65 -8.57 11.13
N ARG A 27 35.74 -9.71 11.80
CA ARG A 27 36.90 -10.04 12.63
C ARG A 27 38.17 -10.28 11.79
N GLU A 28 38.03 -10.90 10.62
CA GLU A 28 39.15 -11.15 9.71
C GLU A 28 39.75 -9.87 9.15
N ILE A 29 38.94 -8.81 8.97
CA ILE A 29 39.42 -7.47 8.58
C ILE A 29 39.86 -6.60 9.78
N GLY A 30 39.97 -7.19 10.97
CA GLY A 30 40.52 -6.53 12.16
C GLY A 30 39.50 -5.89 13.11
N VAL A 31 38.19 -6.00 12.84
CA VAL A 31 37.14 -5.50 13.74
C VAL A 31 36.79 -6.57 14.77
N VAL A 32 37.58 -6.61 15.84
CA VAL A 32 37.56 -7.72 16.82
C VAL A 32 36.29 -7.73 17.67
N ASP A 33 35.73 -6.57 18.01
CA ASP A 33 34.50 -6.43 18.81
C ASP A 33 33.24 -6.50 17.94
N ALA A 34 33.09 -7.63 17.23
CA ALA A 34 31.93 -7.94 16.41
C ALA A 34 31.09 -9.06 17.05
N VAL A 35 29.76 -8.87 17.06
CA VAL A 35 28.78 -9.85 17.54
C VAL A 35 27.58 -9.91 16.60
N GLY A 36 27.04 -11.11 16.37
CA GLY A 36 25.82 -11.31 15.60
C GLY A 36 24.59 -11.52 16.49
N ILE A 37 23.41 -11.25 15.95
CA ILE A 37 22.15 -11.72 16.52
C ILE A 37 21.33 -12.50 15.50
N ALA A 38 20.66 -13.54 15.98
CA ALA A 38 19.64 -14.26 15.26
C ALA A 38 18.69 -14.94 16.23
N LYS A 39 17.48 -15.30 15.77
CA LYS A 39 16.48 -15.95 16.60
C LYS A 39 17.00 -17.23 17.27
N LYS A 40 17.82 -18.00 16.53
CA LYS A 40 18.54 -19.15 17.07
C LYS A 40 20.01 -18.77 17.25
N PRO A 41 20.57 -18.84 18.48
CA PRO A 41 21.96 -18.48 18.71
C PRO A 41 22.93 -19.49 18.09
N SER A 42 24.12 -19.02 17.73
CA SER A 42 25.27 -19.80 17.26
C SER A 42 26.52 -19.32 18.00
N LYS A 43 26.80 -19.91 19.17
CA LYS A 43 27.88 -19.47 20.04
C LYS A 43 29.26 -19.83 19.44
N PRO A 44 30.31 -19.01 19.65
CA PRO A 44 30.31 -17.78 20.45
C PRO A 44 29.91 -16.52 19.65
N LEU A 45 29.74 -16.63 18.33
CA LEU A 45 29.63 -15.48 17.41
C LEU A 45 28.27 -14.79 17.46
N VAL A 46 27.20 -15.55 17.70
CA VAL A 46 25.81 -15.10 17.54
C VAL A 46 25.02 -15.32 18.82
N LYS A 47 24.42 -14.24 19.32
CA LYS A 47 23.49 -14.24 20.45
C LYS A 47 22.04 -14.38 19.98
N SER A 48 21.17 -14.80 20.90
CA SER A 48 19.73 -14.83 20.64
C SER A 48 19.18 -13.40 20.58
N GLY A 49 18.49 -13.05 19.50
CA GLY A 49 17.87 -11.74 19.30
C GLY A 49 17.18 -11.65 17.93
N GLU A 50 16.31 -10.67 17.75
CA GLU A 50 15.61 -10.41 16.48
C GLU A 50 15.80 -8.94 16.11
N GLY A 51 15.81 -8.59 14.82
CA GLY A 51 15.99 -7.20 14.41
C GLY A 51 14.96 -6.22 14.97
N LYS A 52 13.72 -6.66 15.21
CA LYS A 52 12.64 -5.88 15.86
C LYS A 52 12.76 -5.76 17.39
N ARG A 53 13.74 -6.43 18.00
CA ARG A 53 14.04 -6.37 19.45
C ARG A 53 15.50 -6.77 19.67
N ILE A 54 16.38 -5.80 19.45
CA ILE A 54 17.82 -5.99 19.55
C ILE A 54 18.20 -6.02 21.05
N PRO A 55 18.84 -7.09 21.55
CA PRO A 55 19.05 -7.35 22.98
C PRO A 55 20.26 -6.57 23.55
N PHE A 56 20.36 -5.29 23.21
CA PHE A 56 21.42 -4.39 23.65
C PHE A 56 20.84 -3.03 24.04
N GLY A 57 21.59 -2.30 24.87
CA GLY A 57 21.22 -0.96 25.31
C GLY A 57 21.20 0.05 24.17
N GLU A 58 20.75 1.27 24.48
CA GLU A 58 20.82 2.39 23.55
C GLU A 58 22.29 2.74 23.24
N ASP A 59 22.54 3.32 22.06
CA ASP A 59 23.84 3.85 21.63
C ASP A 59 25.03 2.90 21.88
N SER A 60 24.80 1.60 21.71
CA SER A 60 25.72 0.53 22.08
C SER A 60 26.74 0.15 21.01
N PHE A 61 26.51 0.53 19.75
CA PHE A 61 27.31 0.12 18.60
C PHE A 61 27.75 1.31 17.75
N ASP A 62 28.97 1.22 17.24
CA ASP A 62 29.56 2.19 16.31
C ASP A 62 29.17 1.87 14.86
N PHE A 63 28.98 0.57 14.60
CA PHE A 63 28.68 0.02 13.30
C PHE A 63 27.61 -1.08 13.41
N ILE A 64 26.59 -1.03 12.55
CA ILE A 64 25.57 -2.07 12.43
C ILE A 64 25.55 -2.55 10.98
N PHE A 65 25.49 -3.86 10.77
CA PHE A 65 25.41 -4.46 9.45
C PHE A 65 24.23 -5.42 9.38
N SER A 66 23.43 -5.34 8.32
CA SER A 66 22.42 -6.34 7.99
C SER A 66 22.63 -6.80 6.55
N ALA A 67 23.14 -8.02 6.44
CA ALA A 67 23.44 -8.65 5.16
C ALA A 67 22.21 -9.34 4.56
N ALA A 68 22.37 -9.78 3.31
CA ALA A 68 21.53 -10.77 2.66
C ALA A 68 20.03 -10.47 2.79
N GLY A 69 19.58 -9.22 2.67
CA GLY A 69 18.15 -8.86 2.75
C GLY A 69 17.50 -9.11 4.11
N GLY A 70 18.25 -9.00 5.22
CA GLY A 70 17.73 -9.23 6.57
C GLY A 70 16.47 -8.40 6.88
N ILE A 71 16.48 -7.11 6.55
CA ILE A 71 15.33 -6.22 6.74
C ILE A 71 14.17 -6.52 5.76
N GLU A 72 14.44 -6.94 4.52
CA GLU A 72 13.40 -7.31 3.52
C GLU A 72 12.55 -8.52 3.97
N ARG A 73 13.16 -9.41 4.75
CA ARG A 73 12.50 -10.58 5.35
C ARG A 73 11.81 -10.27 6.68
N SER A 74 12.04 -9.11 7.27
CA SER A 74 11.43 -8.75 8.55
C SER A 74 9.91 -8.65 8.39
N SER A 75 9.18 -9.19 9.35
CA SER A 75 7.72 -8.97 9.47
C SER A 75 7.37 -7.65 10.16
N ALA A 76 8.38 -6.92 10.63
CA ALA A 76 8.25 -5.69 11.41
C ALA A 76 9.40 -4.74 11.02
N PRO A 77 9.43 -4.23 9.77
CA PRO A 77 10.54 -3.43 9.26
C PRO A 77 10.66 -2.05 9.95
N VAL A 78 9.54 -1.46 10.39
CA VAL A 78 9.53 -0.20 11.14
C VAL A 78 10.20 -0.39 12.51
N GLU A 79 9.82 -1.44 13.24
CA GLU A 79 10.44 -1.78 14.52
C GLU A 79 11.91 -2.18 14.35
N PHE A 80 12.25 -2.88 13.25
CA PHE A 80 13.64 -3.18 12.90
C PHE A 80 14.46 -1.89 12.76
N ALA A 81 14.00 -0.96 11.94
CA ALA A 81 14.69 0.32 11.72
C ALA A 81 14.79 1.15 13.00
N ALA A 82 13.74 1.15 13.82
CA ALA A 82 13.73 1.81 15.13
C ALA A 82 14.77 1.21 16.09
N GLU A 83 14.90 -0.12 16.16
CA GLU A 83 15.89 -0.79 17.00
C GLU A 83 17.32 -0.58 16.52
N VAL A 84 17.55 -0.56 15.21
CA VAL A 84 18.85 -0.14 14.63
C VAL A 84 19.15 1.29 15.06
N GLY A 85 18.21 2.21 14.90
CA GLY A 85 18.35 3.59 15.32
C GLY A 85 18.61 3.76 16.82
N ARG A 86 17.94 2.97 17.66
CA ARG A 86 18.09 2.97 19.12
C ARG A 86 19.48 2.50 19.54
N THR A 87 20.00 1.45 18.91
CA THR A 87 21.24 0.78 19.34
C THR A 87 22.50 1.33 18.69
N LEU A 88 22.38 2.04 17.57
CA LEU A 88 23.49 2.74 16.92
C LEU A 88 23.80 4.05 17.65
N ARG A 89 25.08 4.34 17.95
CA ARG A 89 25.46 5.62 18.58
C ARG A 89 25.26 6.82 17.63
N PRO A 90 25.14 8.06 18.14
CA PRO A 90 25.19 9.25 17.29
C PRO A 90 26.45 9.28 16.42
N GLY A 91 26.29 9.56 15.12
CA GLY A 91 27.37 9.51 14.14
C GLY A 91 27.80 8.10 13.71
N GLY A 92 27.25 7.04 14.33
CA GLY A 92 27.48 5.65 13.94
C GLY A 92 26.94 5.33 12.54
N ILE A 93 27.44 4.25 11.96
CA ILE A 93 27.11 3.80 10.61
C ILE A 93 26.26 2.52 10.65
N ALA A 94 25.18 2.47 9.87
CA ALA A 94 24.48 1.24 9.55
C ALA A 94 24.60 0.92 8.06
N VAL A 95 24.97 -0.31 7.72
CA VAL A 95 25.08 -0.78 6.34
C VAL A 95 24.07 -1.89 6.10
N PHE A 96 23.37 -1.81 4.98
CA PHE A 96 22.38 -2.79 4.55
C PHE A 96 22.71 -3.30 3.17
N HIS A 97 22.69 -4.61 3.00
CA HIS A 97 22.69 -5.27 1.71
C HIS A 97 21.29 -5.78 1.43
N VAL A 98 20.62 -5.18 0.44
CA VAL A 98 19.25 -5.50 0.05
C VAL A 98 19.17 -5.92 -1.41
N LYS A 99 18.13 -6.68 -1.76
CA LYS A 99 17.90 -7.12 -3.14
C LYS A 99 17.16 -6.06 -3.95
N ALA A 100 16.18 -5.41 -3.36
CA ALA A 100 15.39 -4.39 -4.01
C ALA A 100 16.25 -3.19 -4.47
N ASN A 101 16.11 -2.82 -5.74
CA ASN A 101 16.99 -1.85 -6.41
C ASN A 101 16.25 -0.81 -7.27
N ASP A 102 14.93 -0.71 -7.14
CA ASP A 102 14.13 0.32 -7.80
C ASP A 102 14.00 1.58 -6.92
N THR A 103 13.54 2.68 -7.52
CA THR A 103 13.42 3.98 -6.84
C THR A 103 12.35 3.97 -5.75
N TYR A 104 11.26 3.23 -5.92
CA TYR A 104 10.18 3.18 -4.93
C TYR A 104 10.61 2.42 -3.68
N SER A 105 11.26 1.28 -3.85
CA SER A 105 11.81 0.51 -2.73
C SER A 105 12.93 1.26 -2.02
N PHE A 106 13.79 1.99 -2.75
CA PHE A 106 14.77 2.88 -2.15
C PHE A 106 14.13 3.94 -1.23
N ASN A 107 13.14 4.70 -1.73
CA ASN A 107 12.49 5.72 -0.90
C ASN A 107 11.74 5.10 0.28
N SER A 108 11.01 3.99 0.05
CA SER A 108 10.33 3.25 1.11
C SER A 108 11.31 2.77 2.20
N PHE A 109 12.52 2.34 1.82
CA PHE A 109 13.56 1.97 2.78
C PHE A 109 14.03 3.18 3.59
N VAL A 110 14.29 4.31 2.94
CA VAL A 110 14.77 5.54 3.61
C VAL A 110 13.75 6.04 4.63
N ASP A 111 12.45 5.97 4.31
CA ASP A 111 11.35 6.39 5.17
C ASP A 111 11.24 5.55 6.46
N LEU A 112 11.79 4.34 6.49
CA LEU A 112 11.89 3.55 7.73
C LEU A 112 12.89 4.16 8.73
N PHE A 113 13.93 4.87 8.26
CA PHE A 113 15.05 5.34 9.06
C PHE A 113 15.00 6.84 9.35
N ASN A 114 14.00 7.24 10.12
CA ASN A 114 13.79 8.63 10.54
C ASN A 114 14.95 9.26 11.34
N CYS A 115 15.94 8.49 11.81
CA CYS A 115 17.09 9.02 12.54
C CYS A 115 18.41 9.05 11.74
N CYS A 116 18.38 8.61 10.47
CA CYS A 116 19.60 8.35 9.72
C CYS A 116 19.70 9.05 8.36
N LYS A 117 20.84 9.70 8.17
CA LYS A 117 21.60 10.03 6.96
C LYS A 117 21.79 8.98 5.86
N VAL A 118 21.22 9.01 4.65
CA VAL A 118 21.80 8.20 3.56
C VAL A 118 23.12 8.85 3.12
N GLU A 119 24.24 8.16 3.30
CA GLU A 119 25.56 8.62 2.85
C GLU A 119 25.95 8.06 1.49
N LYS A 120 25.58 6.81 1.24
CA LYS A 120 25.93 6.12 0.00
C LYS A 120 24.83 5.12 -0.37
N SER A 121 24.52 5.06 -1.65
CA SER A 121 23.74 4.00 -2.27
C SER A 121 24.42 3.61 -3.58
N HIS A 122 24.70 2.33 -3.77
CA HIS A 122 25.20 1.82 -5.04
C HIS A 122 24.94 0.33 -5.16
N ASP A 123 24.95 -0.14 -6.41
CA ASP A 123 24.76 -1.54 -6.72
C ASP A 123 26.11 -2.25 -6.83
N ILE A 124 26.18 -3.47 -6.29
CA ILE A 124 27.33 -4.37 -6.36
C ILE A 124 26.89 -5.74 -6.90
N GLU A 125 27.83 -6.50 -7.45
CA GLU A 125 27.57 -7.87 -7.88
C GLU A 125 27.13 -8.73 -6.71
N GLY A 126 26.13 -9.56 -6.96
CA GLY A 126 25.63 -10.51 -6.00
C GLY A 126 26.61 -11.64 -5.70
N PHE A 127 26.39 -12.32 -4.57
CA PHE A 127 27.26 -13.42 -4.17
C PHE A 127 26.82 -14.77 -4.79
N ASP A 128 25.52 -14.95 -5.07
CA ASP A 128 24.97 -16.19 -5.63
C ASP A 128 23.65 -15.97 -6.39
N SER A 129 23.06 -17.04 -6.91
CA SER A 129 21.80 -17.01 -7.67
C SER A 129 20.58 -16.54 -6.87
N SER A 130 20.60 -16.62 -5.54
CA SER A 130 19.50 -16.16 -4.67
C SER A 130 19.49 -14.64 -4.51
N MET A 131 20.69 -14.03 -4.58
CA MET A 131 20.91 -12.60 -4.51
C MET A 131 21.92 -12.18 -5.58
N PRO A 132 21.52 -12.16 -6.87
CA PRO A 132 22.43 -11.95 -8.00
C PRO A 132 22.90 -10.49 -8.15
N HIS A 133 22.19 -9.56 -7.50
CA HIS A 133 22.57 -8.16 -7.36
C HIS A 133 22.28 -7.74 -5.93
N ILE A 134 23.07 -6.80 -5.43
CA ILE A 134 22.93 -6.23 -4.10
C ILE A 134 22.96 -4.73 -4.23
N ARG A 135 22.00 -4.06 -3.61
CA ARG A 135 22.10 -2.64 -3.32
C ARG A 135 22.68 -2.46 -1.93
N GLU A 136 23.84 -1.83 -1.85
CA GLU A 136 24.44 -1.42 -0.58
C GLU A 136 23.93 -0.03 -0.19
N LEU A 137 23.33 0.07 1.00
CA LEU A 137 22.85 1.32 1.59
C LEU A 137 23.64 1.61 2.86
N VAL A 138 24.37 2.73 2.85
CA VAL A 138 25.15 3.21 3.98
C VAL A 138 24.41 4.37 4.62
N LEU A 139 24.03 4.18 5.89
CA LEU A 139 23.30 5.13 6.69
C LEU A 139 24.17 5.67 7.83
N ARG A 140 24.11 6.97 8.15
CA ARG A 140 24.72 7.58 9.33
C ARG A 140 23.64 8.11 10.28
N LYS A 141 23.72 7.79 11.57
CA LYS A 141 22.81 8.38 12.57
C LYS A 141 23.14 9.86 12.79
N GLU A 142 22.20 10.75 12.48
CA GLU A 142 22.37 12.21 12.64
C GLU A 142 21.34 12.83 13.61
N GLY A 143 20.40 12.03 14.14
CA GLY A 143 19.30 12.48 14.99
C GLY A 143 17.97 12.47 14.24
N ALA A 144 16.88 12.87 14.90
CA ALA A 144 15.54 12.84 14.30
C ALA A 144 15.48 13.76 13.06
N ARG A 145 15.20 13.18 11.90
CA ARG A 145 14.88 13.89 10.67
C ARG A 145 13.43 14.35 10.74
N VAL A 146 13.19 15.57 10.31
CA VAL A 146 11.86 15.97 9.85
C VAL A 146 11.62 15.18 8.55
N SER A 147 10.48 14.50 8.45
CA SER A 147 10.07 13.76 7.24
C SER A 147 10.37 14.61 6.00
N SER A 148 11.06 14.01 5.02
CA SER A 148 11.40 14.69 3.77
C SER A 148 10.11 15.03 3.02
N ASP A 149 10.09 16.23 2.45
CA ASP A 149 8.99 16.82 1.68
C ASP A 149 8.31 15.77 0.76
N PRO A 150 6.97 15.57 0.82
CA PRO A 150 6.21 14.56 0.06
C PRO A 150 6.31 14.62 -1.47
N LYS A 151 7.12 15.55 -2.01
CA LYS A 151 7.27 15.85 -3.44
C LYS A 151 8.41 15.08 -4.08
N SER A 152 8.54 13.81 -3.74
CA SER A 152 9.49 12.93 -4.40
C SER A 152 8.98 12.61 -5.81
N GLY A 153 9.59 13.22 -6.83
CA GLY A 153 9.15 13.10 -8.24
C GLY A 153 9.03 11.67 -8.79
N TYR A 154 9.58 10.67 -8.10
CA TYR A 154 9.48 9.27 -8.49
C TYR A 154 8.04 8.74 -8.57
N LYS A 155 7.11 9.27 -7.77
CA LYS A 155 5.69 8.88 -7.88
C LYS A 155 5.12 9.29 -9.25
N GLN A 156 5.51 10.47 -9.76
CA GLN A 156 5.14 10.90 -11.10
C GLN A 156 5.77 10.04 -12.19
N GLU A 157 7.02 9.61 -12.00
CA GLU A 157 7.68 8.66 -12.92
C GLU A 157 6.96 7.32 -12.99
N LEU A 158 6.45 6.80 -11.86
CA LEU A 158 5.64 5.58 -11.86
C LEU A 158 4.33 5.74 -12.62
N VAL A 159 3.66 6.88 -12.46
CA VAL A 159 2.43 7.19 -13.22
C VAL A 159 2.70 7.25 -14.73
N ASN A 160 3.87 7.72 -15.16
CA ASN A 160 4.23 7.74 -16.59
C ASN A 160 4.36 6.34 -17.22
N HIS A 161 4.53 5.30 -16.40
CA HIS A 161 4.56 3.91 -16.85
C HIS A 161 3.19 3.22 -16.81
N ALA A 162 2.14 3.91 -16.34
CA ALA A 162 0.79 3.37 -16.28
C ALA A 162 0.21 3.11 -17.68
N GLU A 163 -0.80 2.24 -17.78
CA GLU A 163 -1.58 2.09 -19.00
C GLU A 163 -2.26 3.42 -19.39
N PRO A 164 -2.43 3.73 -20.68
CA PRO A 164 -3.08 4.97 -21.10
C PRO A 164 -4.52 5.06 -20.57
N LEU A 165 -4.98 6.28 -20.30
CA LEU A 165 -6.39 6.51 -20.02
C LEU A 165 -7.21 6.24 -21.29
N ILE A 166 -8.42 5.72 -21.10
CA ILE A 166 -9.41 5.55 -22.14
C ILE A 166 -10.04 6.92 -22.36
N GLU A 167 -9.64 7.60 -23.43
CA GLU A 167 -10.05 8.99 -23.69
C GLU A 167 -11.50 9.12 -24.17
N GLU A 168 -12.07 8.07 -24.76
CA GLU A 168 -13.42 8.06 -25.31
C GLU A 168 -14.40 7.22 -24.49
N GLU A 169 -15.65 7.68 -24.37
CA GLU A 169 -16.70 6.96 -23.64
C GLU A 169 -16.92 5.56 -24.25
N PRO A 170 -16.74 4.47 -23.48
CA PRO A 170 -16.87 3.13 -24.03
C PRO A 170 -18.34 2.80 -24.32
N LEU A 171 -18.65 2.51 -25.59
CA LEU A 171 -19.99 2.04 -26.01
C LEU A 171 -20.39 0.70 -25.37
N LYS A 172 -19.41 -0.13 -25.00
CA LYS A 172 -19.60 -1.42 -24.33
C LYS A 172 -18.63 -1.54 -23.13
N PRO A 173 -18.94 -0.90 -21.98
CA PRO A 173 -18.01 -0.78 -20.85
C PRO A 173 -17.40 -2.11 -20.40
N TRP A 174 -18.22 -3.15 -20.22
CA TRP A 174 -17.75 -4.47 -19.78
C TRP A 174 -16.73 -5.14 -20.74
N ILE A 175 -16.83 -4.89 -22.05
CA ILE A 175 -15.86 -5.42 -23.02
C ILE A 175 -14.57 -4.61 -22.95
N THR A 176 -14.69 -3.28 -22.87
CA THR A 176 -13.56 -2.38 -22.74
C THR A 176 -12.78 -2.67 -21.45
N LEU A 177 -13.46 -2.83 -20.31
CA LEU A 177 -12.87 -3.27 -19.04
C LEU A 177 -12.07 -4.56 -19.22
N LYS A 178 -12.69 -5.62 -19.76
CA LYS A 178 -12.01 -6.91 -19.95
C LYS A 178 -10.74 -6.83 -20.81
N ARG A 179 -10.71 -5.89 -21.76
CA ARG A 179 -9.50 -5.60 -22.55
C ARG A 179 -8.50 -4.79 -21.74
N ASN A 180 -8.95 -3.77 -21.03
CA ASN A 180 -8.09 -2.87 -20.26
C ASN A 180 -7.40 -3.57 -19.09
N VAL A 181 -8.09 -4.48 -18.39
CA VAL A 181 -7.52 -5.25 -17.26
C VAL A 181 -6.25 -6.01 -17.64
N LYS A 182 -6.10 -6.41 -18.92
CA LYS A 182 -4.89 -7.06 -19.43
C LYS A 182 -3.70 -6.11 -19.60
N ASN A 183 -3.97 -4.81 -19.71
CA ASN A 183 -2.98 -3.77 -19.94
C ASN A 183 -2.58 -3.05 -18.66
N ILE A 184 -3.39 -3.16 -17.59
CA ILE A 184 -3.13 -2.51 -16.30
C ILE A 184 -1.71 -2.81 -15.83
N LYS A 185 -0.99 -1.75 -15.50
CA LYS A 185 0.34 -1.82 -14.91
C LYS A 185 0.23 -1.70 -13.40
N TYR A 186 -0.04 -2.84 -12.76
CA TYR A 186 -0.14 -2.91 -11.31
C TYR A 186 1.14 -2.42 -10.66
N LEU A 187 1.04 -1.62 -9.59
CA LEU A 187 2.23 -1.08 -8.91
C LEU A 187 3.21 -2.19 -8.48
N PRO A 188 2.78 -3.31 -7.84
CA PRO A 188 3.70 -4.38 -7.46
C PRO A 188 4.25 -5.20 -8.63
N SER A 189 3.86 -4.90 -9.87
CA SER A 189 4.52 -5.47 -11.07
C SER A 189 5.62 -4.55 -11.62
N MET A 190 5.72 -3.31 -11.12
CA MET A 190 6.70 -2.32 -11.55
C MET A 190 7.79 -2.06 -10.49
N VAL A 191 7.48 -2.28 -9.21
CA VAL A 191 8.37 -1.93 -8.08
C VAL A 191 8.41 -3.02 -7.03
N ASP A 192 9.47 -3.09 -6.22
CA ASP A 192 9.52 -3.94 -5.02
C ASP A 192 8.82 -3.25 -3.84
N ILE A 193 7.85 -3.93 -3.21
CA ILE A 193 7.07 -3.38 -2.10
C ILE A 193 7.56 -3.83 -0.72
N SER A 194 8.75 -4.43 -0.62
CA SER A 194 9.20 -5.14 0.58
C SER A 194 9.44 -4.29 1.82
N PHE A 195 9.75 -3.00 1.66
CA PHE A 195 10.05 -2.09 2.78
C PHE A 195 8.81 -1.41 3.38
N LYS A 196 7.63 -1.98 3.16
CA LYS A 196 6.38 -1.50 3.74
C LYS A 196 6.02 -2.27 5.01
N ASN A 197 5.49 -1.55 5.99
CA ASN A 197 5.15 -2.06 7.32
C ASN A 197 3.98 -3.05 7.27
N ARG A 198 2.88 -2.65 6.66
CA ARG A 198 1.70 -3.48 6.44
C ARG A 198 1.23 -3.33 5.00
N TYR A 199 0.42 -4.28 4.56
CA TYR A 199 -0.18 -4.28 3.24
C TYR A 199 -1.69 -4.27 3.44
N VAL A 200 -2.36 -3.26 2.89
CA VAL A 200 -3.77 -2.97 3.17
C VAL A 200 -4.50 -2.83 1.85
N TYR A 201 -5.65 -3.48 1.76
CA TYR A 201 -6.59 -3.29 0.66
C TYR A 201 -7.90 -2.73 1.22
N VAL A 202 -8.33 -1.60 0.68
CA VAL A 202 -9.57 -0.91 1.06
C VAL A 202 -10.54 -0.97 -0.11
N ASP A 203 -11.64 -1.69 0.07
CA ASP A 203 -12.71 -1.80 -0.91
C ASP A 203 -13.87 -0.88 -0.49
N VAL A 204 -13.96 0.29 -1.16
CA VAL A 204 -14.96 1.33 -0.89
C VAL A 204 -16.16 1.09 -1.80
N GLY A 205 -17.28 0.68 -1.21
CA GLY A 205 -18.43 0.14 -1.95
C GLY A 205 -18.19 -1.32 -2.33
N ALA A 206 -17.94 -2.15 -1.31
CA ALA A 206 -17.45 -3.51 -1.48
C ALA A 206 -18.51 -4.48 -2.04
N ARG A 207 -19.81 -4.19 -1.86
CA ARG A 207 -20.94 -5.03 -2.26
C ARG A 207 -20.81 -6.45 -1.69
N SER A 208 -20.89 -7.50 -2.52
CA SER A 208 -20.71 -8.89 -2.10
C SER A 208 -19.23 -9.27 -2.07
N TYR A 209 -18.85 -10.28 -1.29
CA TYR A 209 -17.45 -10.73 -1.22
C TYR A 209 -16.89 -11.14 -2.60
N GLY A 210 -17.75 -11.61 -3.50
CA GLY A 210 -17.37 -12.02 -4.85
C GLY A 210 -17.22 -10.86 -5.86
N SER A 211 -17.56 -9.62 -5.52
CA SER A 211 -17.53 -8.48 -6.43
C SER A 211 -16.09 -8.15 -6.86
N SER A 212 -15.20 -7.96 -5.88
CA SER A 212 -13.80 -7.58 -6.07
C SER A 212 -12.86 -8.35 -5.14
N ILE A 213 -13.11 -8.34 -3.82
CA ILE A 213 -12.21 -8.96 -2.82
C ILE A 213 -11.93 -10.43 -3.13
N GLY A 214 -12.97 -11.25 -3.23
CA GLY A 214 -12.88 -12.69 -3.45
C GLY A 214 -12.62 -13.10 -4.91
N SER A 215 -12.80 -12.17 -5.84
CA SER A 215 -12.63 -12.37 -7.28
C SER A 215 -11.27 -11.82 -7.72
N TRP A 216 -11.21 -10.59 -8.23
CA TRP A 216 -10.02 -9.99 -8.81
C TRP A 216 -8.91 -9.78 -7.78
N PHE A 217 -9.19 -9.16 -6.63
CA PHE A 217 -8.13 -8.80 -5.70
C PHE A 217 -7.40 -10.04 -5.17
N ARG A 218 -8.12 -11.03 -4.63
CA ARG A 218 -7.47 -12.26 -4.13
C ARG A 218 -6.81 -13.09 -5.23
N LYS A 219 -7.44 -13.24 -6.40
CA LYS A 219 -6.99 -14.19 -7.44
C LYS A 219 -5.97 -13.61 -8.43
N GLN A 220 -5.97 -12.30 -8.66
CA GLN A 220 -5.25 -11.68 -9.78
C GLN A 220 -4.30 -10.56 -9.36
N TYR A 221 -4.64 -9.75 -8.34
CA TYR A 221 -3.75 -8.66 -7.92
C TYR A 221 -2.38 -9.20 -7.47
N PRO A 222 -1.25 -8.70 -8.02
CA PRO A 222 0.09 -9.19 -7.70
C PRO A 222 0.52 -8.73 -6.31
N LYS A 223 0.75 -9.67 -5.39
CA LYS A 223 1.02 -9.35 -3.97
C LYS A 223 2.48 -9.49 -3.55
N GLN A 224 3.38 -9.92 -4.44
CA GLN A 224 4.77 -10.26 -4.10
C GLN A 224 4.89 -11.15 -2.84
N ASN A 225 3.99 -12.13 -2.70
CA ASN A 225 3.90 -13.02 -1.55
C ASN A 225 3.64 -12.31 -0.20
N LYS A 226 3.11 -11.09 -0.20
CA LYS A 226 2.72 -10.35 1.00
C LYS A 226 1.26 -10.65 1.38
N THR A 227 0.99 -10.63 2.67
CA THR A 227 -0.37 -10.83 3.23
C THR A 227 -1.04 -9.47 3.43
N PHE A 228 -2.20 -9.29 2.81
CA PHE A 228 -2.97 -8.05 2.91
C PHE A 228 -4.06 -8.16 3.98
N HIS A 229 -4.15 -7.14 4.83
CA HIS A 229 -5.35 -6.90 5.63
C HIS A 229 -6.39 -6.19 4.76
N VAL A 230 -7.64 -6.65 4.78
CA VAL A 230 -8.70 -6.13 3.91
C VAL A 230 -9.76 -5.40 4.72
N TYR A 231 -10.07 -4.17 4.33
CA TYR A 231 -11.25 -3.45 4.79
C TYR A 231 -12.32 -3.48 3.69
N ALA A 232 -13.51 -3.97 4.03
CA ALA A 232 -14.69 -3.90 3.17
C ALA A 232 -15.62 -2.82 3.71
N ILE A 233 -15.83 -1.74 2.96
CA ILE A 233 -16.75 -0.66 3.33
C ILE A 233 -18.05 -0.86 2.55
N GLU A 234 -19.13 -1.18 3.26
CA GLU A 234 -20.41 -1.51 2.64
C GLU A 234 -21.59 -1.07 3.53
N ALA A 235 -22.42 -0.17 3.01
CA ALA A 235 -23.55 0.39 3.75
C ALA A 235 -24.79 -0.52 3.70
N ASP A 236 -24.98 -1.28 2.63
CA ASP A 236 -26.13 -2.17 2.46
C ASP A 236 -25.98 -3.44 3.29
N LYS A 237 -26.85 -3.54 4.29
CA LYS A 237 -26.96 -4.67 5.23
C LYS A 237 -27.17 -6.02 4.55
N HIS A 238 -27.67 -6.03 3.32
CA HIS A 238 -27.85 -7.25 2.55
C HIS A 238 -26.54 -8.05 2.42
N PHE A 239 -25.40 -7.37 2.26
CA PHE A 239 -24.12 -8.03 2.01
C PHE A 239 -23.33 -8.36 3.29
N HIS A 240 -23.70 -7.80 4.44
CA HIS A 240 -22.88 -7.86 5.67
C HIS A 240 -22.58 -9.30 6.12
N LYS A 241 -23.57 -10.21 6.01
CA LYS A 241 -23.42 -11.63 6.38
C LYS A 241 -22.34 -12.36 5.58
N GLU A 242 -22.05 -11.93 4.36
CA GLU A 242 -21.00 -12.57 3.55
C GLU A 242 -19.60 -12.36 4.12
N TYR A 243 -19.40 -11.28 4.87
CA TYR A 243 -18.11 -10.89 5.44
C TYR A 243 -17.87 -11.44 6.85
N GLU A 244 -18.92 -11.67 7.64
CA GLU A 244 -18.83 -12.19 9.02
C GLU A 244 -17.98 -13.47 9.13
N LEU A 245 -18.02 -14.32 8.10
CA LEU A 245 -17.34 -15.62 8.07
C LEU A 245 -15.94 -15.57 7.43
N LYS A 246 -15.46 -14.41 6.98
CA LYS A 246 -14.20 -14.30 6.22
C LYS A 246 -13.06 -13.84 7.11
N LYS A 247 -12.09 -14.73 7.32
CA LYS A 247 -10.83 -14.39 8.01
C LYS A 247 -10.03 -13.35 7.23
N GLY A 248 -9.41 -12.43 7.97
CA GLY A 248 -8.53 -11.38 7.43
C GLY A 248 -9.28 -10.24 6.73
N ILE A 249 -10.59 -10.11 6.96
CA ILE A 249 -11.41 -9.02 6.46
C ILE A 249 -12.10 -8.33 7.63
N THR A 250 -12.03 -7.00 7.66
CA THR A 250 -12.79 -6.15 8.56
C THR A 250 -13.90 -5.47 7.77
N LEU A 251 -15.15 -5.74 8.11
CA LEU A 251 -16.31 -5.05 7.55
C LEU A 251 -16.52 -3.71 8.29
N LEU A 252 -16.66 -2.63 7.52
CA LEU A 252 -17.12 -1.33 7.97
C LEU A 252 -18.54 -1.12 7.43
N PRO A 253 -19.59 -1.32 8.26
CA PRO A 253 -20.99 -1.31 7.84
C PRO A 253 -21.54 0.12 7.69
N TYR A 254 -20.82 0.97 6.96
CA TYR A 254 -21.06 2.40 6.83
C TYR A 254 -20.90 2.85 5.38
N ALA A 255 -21.53 3.97 5.02
CA ALA A 255 -21.25 4.64 3.75
C ALA A 255 -19.99 5.51 3.88
N ALA A 256 -19.02 5.34 2.98
CA ALA A 256 -17.89 6.27 2.91
C ALA A 256 -18.39 7.66 2.53
N TRP A 257 -18.02 8.68 3.30
CA TRP A 257 -18.50 10.03 3.08
C TRP A 257 -17.46 11.10 3.47
N VAL A 258 -17.79 12.37 3.23
CA VAL A 258 -16.90 13.50 3.49
C VAL A 258 -16.91 13.98 4.96
N LYS A 259 -17.89 13.52 5.75
CA LYS A 259 -18.02 13.81 7.19
C LYS A 259 -18.93 12.78 7.87
N ASN A 260 -18.89 12.72 9.20
CA ASN A 260 -19.80 11.88 9.98
C ASN A 260 -21.22 12.47 9.96
N GLU A 261 -22.15 11.82 9.26
CA GLU A 261 -23.56 12.20 9.26
C GLU A 261 -24.49 11.04 8.84
N THR A 262 -25.80 11.19 9.06
CA THR A 262 -26.76 10.21 8.54
C THR A 262 -27.15 10.58 7.13
N LEU A 263 -26.93 9.66 6.20
CA LEU A 263 -27.23 9.84 4.78
C LEU A 263 -28.53 9.10 4.43
N THR A 264 -29.26 9.66 3.47
CA THR A 264 -30.47 9.02 2.93
C THR A 264 -30.18 8.69 1.48
N PHE A 265 -30.07 7.40 1.17
CA PHE A 265 -29.78 6.93 -0.19
C PHE A 265 -30.91 6.04 -0.72
N GLU A 266 -30.98 5.99 -2.05
CA GLU A 266 -31.82 5.09 -2.81
C GLU A 266 -31.10 3.74 -3.01
N ILE A 267 -31.46 2.69 -2.26
CA ILE A 267 -30.89 1.35 -2.47
C ILE A 267 -31.74 0.61 -3.52
N ASN A 268 -31.10 0.14 -4.59
CA ASN A 268 -31.74 -0.71 -5.60
C ASN A 268 -31.98 -2.12 -5.03
N GLY A 269 -33.24 -2.47 -4.77
CA GLY A 269 -33.63 -3.85 -4.49
C GLY A 269 -33.54 -4.73 -5.76
N ASP A 270 -33.05 -5.96 -5.62
CA ASP A 270 -32.88 -6.91 -6.73
C ASP A 270 -34.24 -7.49 -7.21
N PRO A 271 -34.40 -7.92 -8.48
CA PRO A 271 -35.66 -8.45 -9.05
C PRO A 271 -36.10 -9.83 -8.52
N GLY A 272 -35.42 -10.38 -7.50
CA GLY A 272 -35.55 -11.77 -7.06
C GLY A 272 -36.75 -12.08 -6.15
N ASP A 273 -37.34 -11.08 -5.50
CA ASP A 273 -38.43 -11.28 -4.54
C ASP A 273 -39.81 -11.35 -5.24
N LYS A 274 -40.09 -12.49 -5.86
CA LYS A 274 -41.36 -12.77 -6.56
C LYS A 274 -42.58 -12.90 -5.64
N GLU A 275 -42.45 -12.88 -4.33
CA GLU A 275 -43.58 -13.09 -3.42
C GLU A 275 -44.36 -11.84 -3.01
N LYS A 276 -43.92 -10.62 -3.36
CA LYS A 276 -44.65 -9.37 -3.04
C LYS A 276 -45.31 -8.67 -4.23
N VAL A 277 -45.57 -9.40 -5.32
CA VAL A 277 -46.07 -8.83 -6.60
C VAL A 277 -47.60 -8.68 -6.67
N ALA A 278 -48.38 -9.19 -5.70
CA ALA A 278 -49.84 -9.26 -5.86
C ALA A 278 -50.65 -8.01 -5.47
N ALA A 279 -50.05 -6.90 -5.03
CA ALA A 279 -50.81 -5.71 -4.60
C ALA A 279 -50.15 -4.38 -4.97
N ALA A 280 -50.11 -4.04 -6.26
CA ALA A 280 -50.42 -2.69 -6.75
C ALA A 280 -50.33 -2.67 -8.29
N LYS A 281 -51.43 -2.33 -8.95
CA LYS A 281 -51.43 -2.01 -10.37
C LYS A 281 -50.82 -0.61 -10.57
N GLY A 282 -49.58 -0.57 -11.04
CA GLY A 282 -48.91 0.65 -11.50
C GLY A 282 -47.62 0.27 -12.24
N ARG A 283 -47.54 0.58 -13.54
CA ARG A 283 -46.41 0.26 -14.42
C ARG A 283 -45.21 1.17 -14.09
N GLY A 284 -44.07 0.60 -13.69
CA GLY A 284 -42.82 1.34 -13.46
C GLY A 284 -41.80 0.51 -12.66
N MET A 285 -40.51 0.72 -12.94
CA MET A 285 -39.32 0.00 -12.44
C MET A 285 -39.24 -0.17 -10.91
N GLY A 286 -38.38 -1.10 -10.48
CA GLY A 286 -38.17 -1.57 -9.10
C GLY A 286 -38.36 -0.52 -7.99
N ARG A 287 -39.09 -0.93 -6.95
CA ARG A 287 -39.41 -0.09 -5.78
C ARG A 287 -38.17 0.10 -4.91
N ILE A 288 -37.58 1.29 -4.99
CA ILE A 288 -36.50 1.77 -4.12
C ILE A 288 -37.15 2.25 -2.81
N GLN A 289 -36.64 1.83 -1.65
CA GLN A 289 -36.95 2.49 -0.38
C GLN A 289 -35.76 3.33 0.08
N PRO A 290 -35.97 4.59 0.49
CA PRO A 290 -34.92 5.40 1.07
C PRO A 290 -34.49 4.77 2.41
N VAL A 291 -33.24 4.36 2.50
CA VAL A 291 -32.66 3.81 3.75
C VAL A 291 -31.73 4.84 4.35
N LYS A 292 -31.92 5.09 5.66
CA LYS A 292 -30.98 5.90 6.44
C LYS A 292 -29.77 5.05 6.79
N ASN A 293 -28.62 5.40 6.22
CA ASN A 293 -27.36 4.74 6.52
C ASN A 293 -26.40 5.74 7.18
N PRO A 294 -25.68 5.32 8.24
CA PRO A 294 -24.62 6.14 8.80
C PRO A 294 -23.48 6.28 7.80
N GLY A 295 -23.18 7.53 7.42
CA GLY A 295 -21.99 7.91 6.70
C GLY A 295 -20.88 8.29 7.69
N PHE A 296 -19.63 7.99 7.33
CA PHE A 296 -18.45 8.36 8.12
C PHE A 296 -17.45 9.17 7.30
N ASP A 297 -16.67 10.02 7.97
CA ASP A 297 -15.55 10.74 7.34
C ASP A 297 -14.48 9.72 6.92
N PHE A 298 -14.48 9.37 5.64
CA PHE A 298 -13.58 8.39 5.08
C PHE A 298 -12.12 8.85 5.13
N ALA A 299 -11.87 10.14 4.92
CA ALA A 299 -10.52 10.69 4.94
C ALA A 299 -9.93 10.65 6.35
N ASP A 300 -10.71 11.04 7.36
CA ASP A 300 -10.30 10.95 8.76
C ASP A 300 -10.07 9.49 9.20
N TRP A 301 -10.96 8.58 8.80
CA TRP A 301 -10.76 7.15 9.07
C TRP A 301 -9.47 6.62 8.45
N LEU A 302 -9.16 6.99 7.20
CA LEU A 302 -7.94 6.51 6.53
C LEU A 302 -6.69 6.98 7.29
N LYS A 303 -6.64 8.26 7.68
CA LYS A 303 -5.53 8.85 8.46
C LYS A 303 -5.34 8.24 9.84
N ASN A 304 -6.40 7.71 10.44
CA ASN A 304 -6.35 7.02 11.73
C ASN A 304 -6.09 5.51 11.60
N THR A 305 -6.14 4.95 10.39
CA THR A 305 -6.03 3.50 10.14
C THR A 305 -4.69 3.10 9.54
N VAL A 306 -4.13 3.91 8.65
CA VAL A 306 -2.88 3.65 7.92
C VAL A 306 -1.87 4.77 8.09
N SER A 307 -0.61 4.48 7.76
CA SER A 307 0.52 5.40 7.80
C SER A 307 1.26 5.41 6.46
N GLU A 308 2.14 6.38 6.25
CA GLU A 308 2.96 6.50 5.02
C GLU A 308 3.87 5.28 4.78
N ASN A 309 4.23 4.57 5.86
CA ASN A 309 5.03 3.33 5.81
C ASN A 309 4.19 2.10 5.46
N ASP A 310 2.87 2.19 5.36
CA ASP A 310 2.03 1.10 4.87
C ASP A 310 1.95 1.10 3.34
N PHE A 311 1.63 -0.06 2.76
CA PHE A 311 1.26 -0.21 1.36
C PHE A 311 -0.26 -0.27 1.24
N VAL A 312 -0.88 0.70 0.58
CA VAL A 312 -2.33 0.83 0.54
C VAL A 312 -2.85 0.82 -0.89
N VAL A 313 -3.71 -0.17 -1.16
CA VAL A 313 -4.44 -0.29 -2.42
C VAL A 313 -5.90 0.01 -2.16
N MET A 314 -6.48 0.92 -2.93
CA MET A 314 -7.88 1.31 -2.77
C MET A 314 -8.66 1.00 -4.04
N LYS A 315 -9.79 0.28 -3.91
CA LYS A 315 -10.82 0.22 -4.96
C LYS A 315 -12.00 1.07 -4.51
N MET A 316 -12.54 1.90 -5.39
CA MET A 316 -13.66 2.79 -5.10
C MET A 316 -14.74 2.69 -6.18
N ASP A 317 -15.96 2.46 -5.73
CA ASP A 317 -17.17 2.27 -6.54
C ASP A 317 -18.35 2.62 -5.64
N VAL A 318 -18.73 3.90 -5.62
CA VAL A 318 -19.57 4.50 -4.58
C VAL A 318 -20.72 5.28 -5.18
N GLU A 319 -21.18 4.82 -6.34
CA GLU A 319 -22.43 5.21 -6.99
C GLU A 319 -22.59 6.75 -7.14
N GLY A 320 -21.54 7.45 -7.55
CA GLY A 320 -21.57 8.89 -7.88
C GLY A 320 -20.88 9.81 -6.88
N THR A 321 -20.61 9.32 -5.67
CA THR A 321 -19.97 10.11 -4.60
C THR A 321 -18.46 10.24 -4.75
N GLU A 322 -17.88 9.69 -5.84
CA GLU A 322 -16.45 9.81 -6.15
C GLU A 322 -16.03 11.28 -6.28
N PHE A 323 -16.92 12.12 -6.80
CA PHE A 323 -16.70 13.56 -6.99
C PHE A 323 -16.73 14.39 -5.70
N ASP A 324 -17.15 13.81 -4.58
CA ASP A 324 -17.08 14.42 -3.25
C ASP A 324 -15.88 13.85 -2.47
N LEU A 325 -15.71 12.52 -2.52
CA LEU A 325 -14.68 11.81 -1.78
C LEU A 325 -13.26 12.08 -2.30
N ILE A 326 -13.03 12.05 -3.62
CA ILE A 326 -11.68 12.26 -4.15
C ILE A 326 -11.17 13.68 -3.82
N PRO A 327 -11.94 14.77 -4.05
CA PRO A 327 -11.52 16.11 -3.61
C PRO A 327 -11.25 16.19 -2.11
N ARG A 328 -12.10 15.58 -1.28
CA ARG A 328 -11.89 15.52 0.17
C ARG A 328 -10.57 14.83 0.56
N LEU A 329 -10.18 13.76 -0.13
CA LEU A 329 -8.90 13.09 0.08
C LEU A 329 -7.71 13.99 -0.27
N PHE A 330 -7.83 14.83 -1.31
CA PHE A 330 -6.83 15.84 -1.64
C PHE A 330 -6.77 16.94 -0.57
N GLU A 331 -7.91 17.54 -0.22
CA GLU A 331 -8.01 18.64 0.76
C GLU A 331 -7.40 18.29 2.11
N THR A 332 -7.58 17.03 2.55
CA THR A 332 -7.12 16.55 3.86
C THR A 332 -5.71 15.97 3.86
N GLY A 333 -5.10 15.82 2.68
CA GLY A 333 -3.84 15.11 2.46
C GLY A 333 -3.93 13.58 2.60
N ALA A 334 -5.11 13.01 2.83
CA ALA A 334 -5.30 11.57 3.00
C ALA A 334 -4.96 10.78 1.72
N ILE A 335 -5.05 11.40 0.55
CA ILE A 335 -4.67 10.79 -0.74
C ILE A 335 -3.20 10.32 -0.75
N CYS A 336 -2.31 10.97 0.01
CA CYS A 336 -0.89 10.61 0.09
C CYS A 336 -0.64 9.24 0.75
N LEU A 337 -1.63 8.74 1.49
CA LEU A 337 -1.58 7.43 2.15
C LEU A 337 -1.95 6.27 1.23
N VAL A 338 -2.39 6.54 -0.01
CA VAL A 338 -2.80 5.52 -0.98
C VAL A 338 -1.76 5.39 -2.08
N ASP A 339 -1.20 4.19 -2.25
CA ASP A 339 -0.17 3.93 -3.26
C ASP A 339 -0.78 3.63 -4.65
N GLU A 340 -1.96 3.00 -4.70
CA GLU A 340 -2.62 2.58 -5.95
C GLU A 340 -4.15 2.62 -5.84
N ILE A 341 -4.83 3.17 -6.85
CA ILE A 341 -6.29 3.35 -6.90
C ILE A 341 -6.91 2.66 -8.10
N PHE A 342 -7.99 1.90 -7.85
CA PHE A 342 -8.90 1.37 -8.86
C PHE A 342 -10.24 2.09 -8.71
N LEU A 343 -10.55 3.02 -9.61
CA LEU A 343 -11.71 3.90 -9.47
C LEU A 343 -12.74 3.60 -10.56
N GLU A 344 -13.95 3.19 -10.15
CA GLU A 344 -15.13 3.22 -10.99
C GLU A 344 -15.81 4.59 -10.86
N CYS A 345 -15.75 5.37 -11.93
CA CYS A 345 -16.40 6.66 -11.99
C CYS A 345 -17.81 6.53 -12.56
N HIS A 346 -18.79 7.04 -11.82
CA HIS A 346 -20.20 7.03 -12.20
C HIS A 346 -20.58 8.31 -12.93
N TYR A 347 -21.18 8.16 -14.12
CA TYR A 347 -21.54 9.26 -15.01
C TYR A 347 -22.79 8.93 -15.82
N ASN A 348 -23.34 9.95 -16.47
CA ASN A 348 -24.52 9.90 -17.33
C ASN A 348 -24.27 9.06 -18.60
N ARG A 349 -24.40 7.74 -18.50
CA ARG A 349 -24.11 6.76 -19.56
C ARG A 349 -25.26 6.65 -20.59
N TRP A 350 -24.93 6.24 -21.81
CA TRP A 350 -25.93 5.84 -22.81
C TRP A 350 -26.77 4.63 -22.33
N GLN A 351 -28.08 4.71 -22.54
CA GLN A 351 -28.99 3.63 -22.16
C GLN A 351 -28.95 2.49 -23.17
N ARG A 352 -28.78 1.26 -22.68
CA ARG A 352 -28.77 0.07 -23.55
C ARG A 352 -30.13 -0.23 -24.19
N CYS A 353 -31.23 0.09 -23.52
CA CYS A 353 -32.59 -0.14 -24.03
C CYS A 353 -33.00 0.81 -25.15
N CYS A 354 -32.37 1.98 -25.19
CA CYS A 354 -32.99 3.18 -25.73
C CYS A 354 -31.92 4.00 -26.46
N PRO A 355 -31.57 3.63 -27.72
CA PRO A 355 -30.53 4.29 -28.48
C PRO A 355 -30.73 5.80 -28.57
N GLY A 356 -29.66 6.57 -28.35
CA GLY A 356 -29.72 8.04 -28.35
C GLY A 356 -30.24 8.68 -27.06
N GLN A 357 -30.63 7.89 -26.05
CA GLN A 357 -31.00 8.39 -24.72
C GLN A 357 -29.89 8.08 -23.71
N ARG A 358 -29.62 9.04 -22.82
CA ARG A 358 -28.71 8.84 -21.69
C ARG A 358 -29.48 8.63 -20.37
N SER A 359 -28.84 8.01 -19.39
CA SER A 359 -29.43 7.72 -18.08
C SER A 359 -29.33 8.94 -17.16
N PRO A 360 -30.46 9.50 -16.68
CA PRO A 360 -30.41 10.65 -15.78
C PRO A 360 -29.95 10.30 -14.35
N LYS A 361 -29.54 9.05 -14.08
CA LYS A 361 -29.14 8.59 -12.74
C LYS A 361 -27.98 9.41 -12.15
N TYR A 362 -27.06 9.87 -12.99
CA TYR A 362 -25.93 10.71 -12.59
C TYR A 362 -25.88 11.95 -13.46
N GLU A 363 -25.51 13.08 -12.85
CA GLU A 363 -25.40 14.36 -13.56
C GLU A 363 -24.08 14.50 -14.32
N LYS A 364 -23.03 13.82 -13.86
CA LYS A 364 -21.66 13.98 -14.35
C LYS A 364 -21.48 13.38 -15.74
N THR A 365 -20.59 13.96 -16.54
CA THR A 365 -20.25 13.46 -17.88
C THR A 365 -19.04 12.54 -17.86
N TYR A 366 -18.82 11.81 -18.96
CA TYR A 366 -17.59 11.03 -19.14
C TYR A 366 -16.33 11.90 -19.09
N ASP A 367 -16.37 13.08 -19.72
CA ASP A 367 -15.24 14.02 -19.72
C ASP A 367 -14.88 14.47 -18.30
N GLN A 368 -15.87 14.67 -17.42
CA GLN A 368 -15.63 14.99 -16.02
C GLN A 368 -14.96 13.83 -15.26
N CYS A 369 -15.33 12.57 -15.56
CA CYS A 369 -14.60 11.42 -15.06
C CYS A 369 -13.15 11.41 -15.57
N LEU A 370 -12.94 11.63 -16.87
CA LEU A 370 -11.61 11.66 -17.46
C LEU A 370 -10.72 12.77 -16.85
N GLN A 371 -11.30 13.93 -16.58
CA GLN A 371 -10.63 15.02 -15.84
C GLN A 371 -10.24 14.59 -14.42
N LEU A 372 -11.12 13.88 -13.71
CA LEU A 372 -10.82 13.34 -12.38
C LEU A 372 -9.62 12.39 -12.42
N PHE A 373 -9.62 11.41 -13.33
CA PHE A 373 -8.49 10.49 -13.55
C PHE A 373 -7.19 11.22 -13.91
N THR A 374 -7.29 12.22 -14.78
CA THR A 374 -6.15 13.03 -15.21
C THR A 374 -5.57 13.82 -14.04
N SER A 375 -6.41 14.43 -13.20
CA SER A 375 -5.96 15.19 -12.02
C SER A 375 -5.24 14.32 -10.99
N LEU A 376 -5.72 13.09 -10.78
CA LEU A 376 -5.06 12.09 -9.93
C LEU A 376 -3.67 11.75 -10.46
N ARG A 377 -3.56 11.42 -11.76
CA ARG A 377 -2.29 11.10 -12.40
C ARG A 377 -1.31 12.27 -12.43
N GLN A 378 -1.78 13.49 -12.66
CA GLN A 378 -0.96 14.71 -12.60
C GLN A 378 -0.45 15.02 -11.19
N SER A 379 -1.12 14.49 -10.16
CA SER A 379 -0.71 14.63 -8.76
C SER A 379 0.17 13.47 -8.28
N GLY A 380 0.64 12.61 -9.19
CA GLY A 380 1.47 11.45 -8.86
C GLY A 380 0.73 10.25 -8.28
N VAL A 381 -0.61 10.22 -8.36
CA VAL A 381 -1.42 9.09 -7.89
C VAL A 381 -1.60 8.08 -9.02
N LEU A 382 -1.17 6.84 -8.80
CA LEU A 382 -1.39 5.76 -9.77
C LEU A 382 -2.86 5.31 -9.70
N VAL A 383 -3.66 5.81 -10.64
CA VAL A 383 -5.08 5.44 -10.78
C VAL A 383 -5.34 4.67 -12.08
N HIS A 384 -6.18 3.64 -11.94
CA HIS A 384 -6.68 2.78 -13.00
C HIS A 384 -8.18 2.97 -13.20
N GLN A 385 -8.63 3.08 -14.45
CA GLN A 385 -10.05 3.13 -14.79
C GLN A 385 -10.70 1.75 -14.59
N TRP A 386 -11.66 1.68 -13.67
CA TRP A 386 -12.40 0.48 -13.27
C TRP A 386 -13.89 0.61 -13.65
N TRP A 387 -14.60 -0.51 -13.91
CA TRP A 387 -15.97 -0.53 -14.44
C TRP A 387 -16.73 -1.82 -14.08
#